data_AF-A0A2T0AR15-F1
#
_entry.id   AF-A0A2T0AR15-F1
#
_cell.length_a   1.000
_cell.length_b   1.000
_cell.length_c   1.000
_cell.angle_alpha   90.00
_cell.angle_beta   90.00
_cell.angle_gamma   90.00
#
_symmetry.space_group_name_H-M   'P 1'
#
loop_
_entity.id
_entity.type
_entity.pdbx_description
1 polymer ?
#
loop_
_entity_poly.entity_id
_entity_poly.type
_entity_poly.pdbx_seq_one_letter_code
_entity_poly.pdbx_strand_id
1 'polypeptide(L)' 'MFNKIIFGQRLRLLRKARNLSLKDVADSIGSLKSTIGNLERGTKAPSIDMLLTLADFFNVSLDYLVGRSDDPRRY' A
#
# COMPACT_ATOMS: atom_id res chain seq x y z
N MET A 1 -2.53 14.05 -9.84
CA MET A 1 -1.11 13.63 -9.71
C MET A 1 -1.01 12.58 -8.60
N PHE A 2 -0.14 11.56 -8.70
CA PHE A 2 0.03 10.55 -7.65
C PHE A 2 0.63 11.18 -6.38
N ASN A 3 -0.03 11.03 -5.23
CA ASN A 3 0.48 11.54 -3.95
C ASN A 3 1.16 10.42 -3.15
N LYS A 4 2.49 10.38 -3.24
CA LYS A 4 3.34 9.37 -2.60
C LYS A 4 3.26 9.38 -1.08
N ILE A 5 3.03 10.54 -0.46
CA ILE A 5 2.94 10.69 0.99
C ILE A 5 1.64 10.06 1.50
N ILE A 6 0.50 10.39 0.87
CA ILE A 6 -0.81 9.83 1.23
C ILE A 6 -0.82 8.31 1.00
N PHE A 7 -0.29 7.84 -0.13
CA PHE A 7 -0.15 6.41 -0.40
C PHE A 7 0.63 5.68 0.71
N GLY A 8 1.81 6.20 1.08
CA GLY A 8 2.65 5.59 2.12
C GLY A 8 1.95 5.55 3.49
N GLN A 9 1.22 6.61 3.84
CA GLN A 9 0.42 6.67 5.06
C GLN A 9 -0.73 5.66 5.06
N ARG A 10 -1.50 5.57 3.97
CA ARG A 10 -2.62 4.61 3.84
C ARG A 10 -2.13 3.18 3.86
N LEU A 11 -1.03 2.88 3.17
CA LEU A 11 -0.39 1.55 3.23
C LEU A 11 -0.01 1.18 4.66
N ARG A 12 0.60 2.11 5.41
CA ARG A 12 0.97 1.90 6.81
C ARG A 12 -0.25 1.67 7.71
N LEU A 13 -1.33 2.43 7.48
CA LEU A 13 -2.58 2.29 8.23
C LEU A 13 -3.22 0.93 7.99
N LEU A 14 -3.37 0.52 6.73
CA LEU A 14 -3.95 -0.77 6.35
C LEU A 14 -3.15 -1.95 6.94
N ARG A 15 -1.82 -1.87 6.86
CA ARG A 15 -0.94 -2.89 7.46
C ARG A 15 -1.13 -2.99 8.96
N LYS A 16 -1.12 -1.86 9.67
CA LYS A 16 -1.30 -1.81 11.13
C LYS A 16 -2.70 -2.27 11.56
N ALA A 17 -3.74 -1.92 10.82
CA ALA A 17 -5.11 -2.34 11.11
C ALA A 17 -5.27 -3.87 11.07
N ARG A 18 -4.44 -4.56 10.28
CA ARG A 18 -4.39 -6.02 10.21
C ARG A 18 -3.31 -6.65 11.12
N ASN A 19 -2.67 -5.87 11.99
CA ASN A 19 -1.56 -6.31 12.86
C ASN A 19 -0.38 -6.96 12.12
N LEU A 20 -0.14 -6.57 10.87
CA LEU A 20 0.93 -7.14 10.05
C LEU A 20 2.25 -6.38 10.24
N SER A 21 3.37 -7.10 10.24
CA SER A 21 4.70 -6.52 10.12
C SER A 21 5.02 -6.15 8.67
N LEU A 22 6.07 -5.34 8.46
CA LEU A 22 6.54 -5.05 7.10
C LEU A 22 6.99 -6.31 6.34
N LYS A 23 7.46 -7.32 7.08
CA LYS A 23 7.89 -8.59 6.50
C LYS A 23 6.68 -9.41 6.04
N ASP A 24 5.62 -9.46 6.85
CA ASP A 24 4.41 -10.23 6.50
C ASP A 24 3.77 -9.72 5.20
N VAL A 25 3.69 -8.39 5.03
CA VAL A 25 3.22 -7.80 3.77
C VAL A 25 4.16 -8.14 2.63
N ALA A 26 5.47 -7.99 2.83
CA ALA A 26 6.46 -8.28 1.80
C ALA A 26 6.38 -9.73 1.32
N ASP A 27 6.32 -10.68 2.25
CA ASP A 27 6.22 -12.11 1.96
C ASP A 27 4.90 -12.43 1.23
N SER A 28 3.79 -11.79 1.62
CA SER A 28 2.47 -12.00 0.98
C SER A 28 2.37 -11.52 -0.47
N ILE A 29 3.18 -10.53 -0.86
CA ILE A 29 3.14 -9.94 -2.20
C ILE A 29 4.40 -10.21 -3.03
N GLY A 30 5.30 -11.07 -2.55
CA GLY A 30 6.56 -11.39 -3.25
C GLY A 30 7.51 -10.20 -3.36
N SER A 31 7.72 -9.47 -2.26
CA SER A 31 8.56 -8.27 -2.20
C SER A 31 9.59 -8.35 -1.06
N LEU A 32 10.43 -7.31 -0.93
CA LEU A 32 11.39 -7.19 0.17
C LEU A 32 10.79 -6.31 1.28
N LYS A 33 11.04 -6.66 2.54
CA LYS A 33 10.69 -5.84 3.72
C LYS A 33 11.13 -4.37 3.56
N SER A 34 12.34 -4.16 3.03
CA SER A 34 12.90 -2.83 2.78
C SER A 34 12.09 -2.04 1.75
N THR A 35 11.56 -2.71 0.72
CA THR A 35 10.66 -2.11 -0.27
C THR A 35 9.40 -1.58 0.42
N ILE A 36 8.69 -2.40 1.21
CA ILE A 36 7.48 -1.95 1.92
C ILE A 36 7.78 -0.77 2.85
N GLY A 37 8.89 -0.82 3.60
CA GLY A 37 9.30 0.31 4.44
C GLY A 37 9.60 1.59 3.66
N ASN A 38 10.20 1.48 2.47
CA ASN A 38 10.45 2.64 1.59
C ASN A 38 9.15 3.20 0.98
N LEU A 39 8.18 2.35 0.70
CA LEU A 39 6.84 2.77 0.25
C LEU A 39 6.12 3.54 1.36
N GLU A 40 6.08 3.01 2.58
CA GLU A 40 5.41 3.67 3.72
C GLU A 40 6.04 5.02 4.07
N ARG A 41 7.36 5.16 3.90
CA ARG A 41 8.07 6.45 4.09
C ARG A 41 7.95 7.39 2.89
N GLY A 42 7.40 6.94 1.77
CA GLY A 42 7.38 7.71 0.54
C GLY A 42 8.77 7.98 -0.04
N THR A 43 9.78 7.15 0.24
CA THR A 43 11.11 7.25 -0.39
C THR A 43 11.16 6.50 -1.73
N LYS A 44 10.32 5.46 -1.91
CA LYS A 44 10.16 4.74 -3.18
C LYS A 44 8.72 4.82 -3.69
N ALA A 45 8.53 4.96 -5.00
CA ALA A 45 7.21 4.87 -5.62
C ALA A 45 6.93 3.40 -5.99
N PRO A 46 5.69 2.91 -5.82
CA PRO A 46 5.33 1.56 -6.24
C PRO A 46 5.23 1.48 -7.78
N SER A 47 5.45 0.29 -8.34
CA SER A 47 5.06 0.00 -9.73
C SER A 47 3.54 -0.15 -9.83
N ILE A 48 3.01 -0.14 -11.06
CA ILE A 48 1.58 -0.37 -11.31
C ILE A 48 1.18 -1.77 -10.78
N ASP A 49 1.95 -2.80 -11.09
CA ASP A 49 1.67 -4.17 -10.62
C ASP A 49 1.62 -4.23 -9.09
N MET A 50 2.58 -3.59 -8.41
CA MET A 50 2.61 -3.56 -6.95
C MET A 50 1.41 -2.79 -6.36
N LEU A 51 0.94 -1.73 -7.02
CA LEU A 51 -0.27 -1.02 -6.61
C LEU A 51 -1.50 -1.92 -6.69
N LEU A 52 -1.66 -2.67 -7.78
CA LEU A 52 -2.77 -3.61 -7.96
C LEU A 52 -2.71 -4.72 -6.92
N THR A 53 -1.56 -5.38 -6.75
CA THR A 53 -1.38 -6.44 -5.76
C THR A 53 -1.64 -5.95 -4.34
N LEU A 54 -1.20 -4.74 -3.98
CA LEU A 54 -1.47 -4.17 -2.65
C LEU A 54 -2.96 -3.85 -2.47
N ALA A 55 -3.63 -3.30 -3.49
CA ALA A 55 -5.05 -3.03 -3.44
C ALA A 55 -5.86 -4.33 -3.29
N ASP A 56 -5.46 -5.40 -3.98
CA ASP A 56 -6.04 -6.75 -3.87
C ASP A 56 -5.82 -7.34 -2.49
N PHE A 57 -4.56 -7.35 -2.04
CA PHE A 57 -4.19 -7.88 -0.74
C PHE A 57 -4.97 -7.20 0.40
N PHE A 58 -5.06 -5.87 0.38
CA PHE A 58 -5.80 -5.10 1.39
C PHE A 58 -7.30 -5.00 1.14
N ASN A 59 -7.80 -5.55 0.03
CA ASN A 59 -9.20 -5.49 -0.39
C ASN A 59 -9.77 -4.06 -0.38
N VAL A 60 -9.05 -3.12 -0.98
CA VAL A 60 -9.44 -1.70 -1.12
C VAL A 60 -9.42 -1.26 -2.57
N SER A 61 -10.08 -0.15 -2.90
CA SER A 61 -9.95 0.47 -4.23
C SER A 61 -8.55 1.03 -4.45
N LEU A 62 -8.14 1.05 -5.72
CA LEU A 62 -6.89 1.70 -6.11
C LEU A 62 -6.94 3.21 -5.82
N ASP A 63 -8.08 3.85 -6.05
CA ASP A 63 -8.27 5.28 -5.78
C ASP A 63 -8.10 5.62 -4.30
N TYR A 64 -8.59 4.76 -3.40
CA TYR A 64 -8.25 4.87 -1.99
C TYR A 64 -6.77 4.61 -1.74
N LEU A 65 -6.16 3.58 -2.32
CA LEU A 65 -4.77 3.32 -2.01
C LEU A 65 -3.85 4.49 -2.43
N VAL A 66 -4.12 5.14 -3.56
CA VAL A 66 -3.25 6.18 -4.15
C VAL A 66 -3.59 7.63 -3.78
N GLY A 67 -4.61 7.87 -2.95
CA GLY A 67 -4.94 9.22 -2.50
C GLY A 67 -5.96 9.99 -3.34
N ARG A 68 -6.74 9.32 -4.20
CA ARG A 68 -7.76 9.96 -5.07
C ARG A 68 -9.17 9.97 -4.47
N SER A 69 -9.47 9.04 -3.57
CA SER A 69 -10.73 8.96 -2.84
C SER A 69 -10.48 8.64 -1.37
N ASP A 70 -11.35 9.06 -0.46
CA ASP A 70 -11.36 8.62 0.94
C ASP A 70 -12.21 7.35 1.16
N ASP A 71 -12.93 6.88 0.13
CA ASP A 71 -13.73 5.66 0.17
C ASP A 71 -12.89 4.41 -0.13
N PRO A 72 -12.64 3.53 0.85
CA PRO A 72 -11.83 2.32 0.66
C PRO A 72 -12.55 1.24 -0.16
N ARG A 73 -13.87 1.33 -0.38
CA ARG A 73 -14.65 0.27 -1.01
C ARG A 73 -14.19 0.02 -2.44
N ARG A 74 -14.12 -1.26 -2.81
CA ARG A 74 -13.97 -1.70 -4.20
C ARG A 74 -15.30 -1.56 -4.93
N TYR A 75 -15.22 -1.13 -6.18
CA TYR A 75 -16.35 -1.07 -7.12
C TYR A 75 -16.28 -2.28 -8.05
#